data_AF-A0A379VVF3-F1
#
_entry.id   AF-A0A379VVF3-F1
#
_cell.length_a   1.000
_cell.length_b   1.000
_cell.length_c   1.000
_cell.angle_alpha   90.00
_cell.angle_beta   90.00
_cell.angle_gamma   90.00
#
_symmetry.space_group_name_H-M   'P 1'
#
loop_
_entity.id
_entity.type
_entity.pdbx_description
1 polymer ?
#
loop_
_entity_poly.entity_id
_entity_poly.type
_entity_poly.pdbx_seq_one_letter_code
_entity_poly.pdbx_strand_id
1 'polypeptide(L)'
;MTRLQDGLPVELVDVVEGLDGCHSANITPDNRTLWVPALKQDRICLFTLSDDGHLVAKEPAEVNTVEGQARVIWSSTRIDNMPIASMN
;
A
#
# COMPACT_ATOMS: atom_id res chain seq x y z
N MET A 1 7.95 4.65 -5.37
CA MET A 1 7.04 5.52 -6.14
C MET A 1 7.89 6.55 -6.86
N THR A 2 7.61 6.83 -8.13
CA THR A 2 8.39 7.83 -8.89
C THR A 2 7.52 9.05 -9.08
N ARG A 3 7.96 10.19 -8.54
CA ARG A 3 7.25 11.46 -8.74
C ARG A 3 7.29 11.79 -10.24
N LEU A 4 6.16 12.26 -10.76
CA LEU A 4 6.03 12.69 -12.14
C LEU A 4 5.86 14.21 -12.20
N GLN A 5 6.50 14.84 -13.18
CA GLN A 5 6.27 16.22 -13.57
C GLN A 5 5.96 16.23 -15.05
N ASP A 6 4.78 16.72 -15.44
CA ASP A 6 4.27 16.65 -16.81
C ASP A 6 4.26 15.22 -17.40
N GLY A 7 3.99 14.23 -16.55
CA GLY A 7 3.99 12.80 -16.91
C GLY A 7 5.38 12.18 -17.02
N LEU A 8 6.45 12.94 -16.80
CA LEU A 8 7.83 12.46 -16.84
C LEU A 8 8.33 12.12 -15.44
N PRO A 9 8.97 10.96 -15.24
CA PRO A 9 9.76 10.66 -14.05
C PRO A 9 10.74 11.78 -13.72
N VAL A 10 10.74 12.24 -12.48
CA VAL A 10 11.76 13.14 -11.94
C VAL A 10 12.73 12.38 -11.04
N GLU A 11 13.45 13.11 -10.19
CA GLU A 11 14.36 12.54 -9.21
C GLU A 11 13.68 11.54 -8.26
N LEU A 12 14.50 10.61 -7.77
CA LEU A 12 14.11 9.70 -6.71
C LEU A 12 13.83 10.50 -5.43
N VAL A 13 12.62 10.38 -4.90
CA VAL A 13 12.20 11.12 -3.70
C VAL A 13 12.58 10.38 -2.42
N ASP A 14 12.43 9.06 -2.40
CA ASP A 14 12.59 8.27 -1.18
C ASP A 14 13.01 6.82 -1.44
N VAL A 15 13.75 6.25 -0.49
CA VAL A 15 14.19 4.85 -0.45
C VAL A 15 13.93 4.29 0.95
N VAL A 16 13.16 3.21 1.00
CA VAL A 16 12.89 2.48 2.26
C VAL A 16 13.70 1.19 2.26
N GLU A 17 14.64 1.10 3.19
CA GLU A 17 15.49 -0.08 3.41
C GLU A 17 14.83 -1.10 4.36
N GLY A 18 15.40 -2.31 4.42
CA GLY A 18 15.01 -3.32 5.41
C GLY A 18 13.70 -4.06 5.13
N LEU A 19 13.25 -4.08 3.87
CA LEU A 19 12.03 -4.77 3.41
C LEU A 19 12.37 -6.08 2.67
N ASP A 20 12.96 -7.05 3.38
CA ASP A 20 13.49 -8.26 2.76
C ASP A 20 12.38 -9.15 2.16
N GLY A 21 12.56 -9.55 0.90
CA GLY A 21 11.56 -10.34 0.18
C GLY A 21 10.34 -9.53 -0.28
N CYS A 22 10.43 -8.19 -0.25
CA CYS A 22 9.47 -7.33 -0.93
C CYS A 22 9.42 -7.63 -2.42
N HIS A 23 8.21 -7.83 -2.94
CA HIS A 23 7.95 -8.16 -4.34
C HIS A 23 6.71 -7.45 -4.90
N SER A 24 5.99 -6.71 -4.05
CA SER A 24 4.87 -5.87 -4.44
C SER A 24 4.76 -4.68 -3.49
N ALA A 25 4.11 -3.62 -3.97
CA ALA A 25 3.63 -2.53 -3.15
C ALA A 25 2.24 -2.15 -3.69
N ASN A 26 1.30 -1.91 -2.79
CA ASN A 26 -0.05 -1.56 -3.20
C ASN A 26 -0.52 -0.28 -2.51
N ILE A 27 -1.10 0.63 -3.28
CA ILE A 27 -1.56 1.93 -2.79
C ILE A 27 -3.08 2.01 -2.80
N THR A 28 -3.65 2.66 -1.79
CA THR A 28 -5.08 2.96 -1.71
C THR A 28 -5.52 3.95 -2.81
N PRO A 29 -6.81 3.94 -3.22
CA PRO A 29 -7.33 4.82 -4.27
C PRO A 29 -7.19 6.32 -3.99
N ASP A 30 -7.07 6.72 -2.72
CA ASP A 30 -6.80 8.09 -2.31
C ASP A 30 -5.32 8.48 -2.44
N ASN A 31 -4.46 7.55 -2.89
CA ASN A 31 -3.01 7.67 -2.98
C ASN A 31 -2.31 7.99 -1.65
N ARG A 32 -2.90 7.60 -0.51
CA ARG A 32 -2.33 7.94 0.82
C ARG A 32 -1.72 6.78 1.55
N THR A 33 -2.21 5.54 1.40
CA THR A 33 -1.73 4.40 2.19
C THR A 33 -1.10 3.36 1.30
N LEU A 34 0.18 3.08 1.55
CA LEU A 34 0.95 2.04 0.88
C LEU A 34 1.08 0.82 1.80
N TRP A 35 0.82 -0.35 1.24
CA TRP A 35 0.99 -1.65 1.89
C TRP A 35 2.11 -2.41 1.19
N VAL A 36 3.12 -2.83 1.94
CA VAL A 36 4.33 -3.46 1.41
C VAL A 36 4.59 -4.78 2.15
N PRO A 37 4.33 -5.94 1.53
CA PRO A 37 4.67 -7.24 2.12
C PRO A 37 6.19 -7.45 2.14
N ALA A 38 6.74 -7.83 3.28
CA ALA A 38 8.14 -8.25 3.42
C ALA A 38 8.18 -9.75 3.72
N LEU A 39 8.18 -10.57 2.66
CA LEU A 39 7.95 -12.02 2.74
C LEU A 39 8.95 -12.76 3.63
N LYS A 40 10.22 -12.32 3.68
CA LYS A 40 11.24 -12.96 4.52
C LYS A 40 11.20 -12.54 5.98
N GLN A 41 10.27 -11.64 6.33
CA GLN A 41 10.16 -11.02 7.64
C GLN A 41 8.75 -11.19 8.24
N ASP A 42 7.86 -11.93 7.56
CA ASP A 42 6.52 -12.27 8.04
C ASP A 42 5.71 -11.06 8.51
N ARG A 43 5.81 -9.95 7.77
CA ARG A 43 5.11 -8.71 8.07
C ARG A 43 4.66 -7.98 6.82
N ILE A 44 3.65 -7.14 6.99
CA ILE A 44 3.23 -6.16 6.00
C ILE A 44 3.47 -4.78 6.61
N CYS A 45 4.35 -4.00 5.98
CA CYS A 45 4.65 -2.63 6.40
C CYS A 45 3.63 -1.66 5.82
N LEU A 46 3.23 -0.67 6.62
CA LEU A 46 2.28 0.36 6.24
C LEU A 46 2.94 1.73 6.23
N PHE A 47 2.80 2.43 5.11
CA PHE A 47 3.30 3.79 4.96
C PHE A 47 2.17 4.73 4.57
N THR A 48 2.26 5.97 5.05
CA THR A 48 1.57 7.11 4.46
C THR A 48 2.47 7.74 3.40
N LEU A 49 1.95 7.92 2.20
CA LEU A 49 2.56 8.76 1.17
C LEU A 49 2.17 10.21 1.46
N SER A 50 3.14 11.02 1.89
CA SER A 50 2.95 12.44 2.15
C SER A 50 2.84 13.24 0.85
N ASP A 51 2.41 14.50 0.96
CA ASP A 51 2.14 15.36 -0.21
C ASP A 51 3.42 15.73 -0.97
N ASP A 52 4.57 15.68 -0.31
CA ASP A 52 5.91 15.85 -0.88
C ASP A 52 6.50 14.56 -1.47
N GLY A 53 5.79 13.42 -1.33
CA GLY A 53 6.16 12.14 -1.91
C GLY A 53 7.00 11.23 -1.02
N HIS A 54 7.27 11.61 0.24
CA HIS A 54 7.96 10.76 1.21
C HIS A 54 7.05 9.65 1.77
N LEU A 55 7.67 8.54 2.18
CA LEU A 55 7.00 7.42 2.83
C LEU A 55 7.20 7.48 4.34
N VAL A 56 6.14 7.80 5.06
CA VAL A 56 6.15 7.88 6.53
C VAL A 56 5.51 6.63 7.11
N ALA A 57 6.21 5.90 7.98
CA ALA A 57 5.64 4.73 8.66
C ALA A 57 4.36 5.13 9.43
N LYS A 58 3.32 4.29 9.34
CA LYS A 58 2.08 4.50 10.10
C LYS A 58 2.25 4.06 11.56
N GLU A 59 1.20 4.30 12.36
CA GLU A 59 1.03 3.67 13.67
C GLU A 59 -0.27 2.83 13.64
N PRO A 60 -0.20 1.49 13.76
CA PRO A 60 1.03 0.70 13.81
C PRO A 60 1.79 0.74 12.47
N ALA A 61 3.12 0.59 12.53
CA ALA A 61 3.99 0.62 11.35
C ALA A 61 3.87 -0.63 10.48
N GLU A 62 3.43 -1.74 11.09
CA GLU A 62 3.36 -3.04 10.44
C GLU A 62 2.26 -3.91 11.03
N VAL A 63 1.85 -4.89 10.25
CA VAL A 63 0.98 -6.00 10.68
C VAL A 63 1.75 -7.30 10.49
N ASN A 64 1.88 -8.09 11.56
CA ASN A 64 2.50 -9.40 11.49
C ASN A 64 1.62 -10.39 10.72
N THR A 65 2.25 -11.25 9.93
CA THR A 65 1.63 -12.35 9.22
C THR A 65 2.14 -13.68 9.74
N VAL A 66 1.50 -14.76 9.32
CA VAL A 66 2.04 -16.11 9.51
C VAL A 66 3.28 -16.30 8.65
N GLU A 67 4.19 -17.18 9.06
CA GLU A 67 5.43 -17.47 8.33
C GLU A 67 5.19 -17.76 6.84
N GLY A 68 5.90 -17.03 5.97
CA GLY A 68 5.86 -17.21 4.52
C GLY A 68 4.57 -16.75 3.83
N GLN A 69 3.66 -16.04 4.51
CA GLN A 69 2.34 -15.67 3.99
C GLN A 69 2.15 -14.15 3.78
N ALA A 70 3.22 -13.35 3.81
CA ALA A 70 3.10 -11.91 3.59
C ALA A 70 2.66 -11.60 2.15
N ARG A 71 1.36 -11.34 1.98
CA ARG A 71 0.73 -11.04 0.70
C ARG A 71 -0.44 -10.08 0.91
N VAL A 72 -0.65 -9.16 -0.04
CA VAL A 72 -1.79 -8.24 -0.06
C VAL A 72 -2.60 -8.51 -1.33
N ILE A 73 -3.90 -8.72 -1.19
CA ILE A 73 -4.84 -8.84 -2.31
C ILE A 73 -5.75 -7.61 -2.29
N TRP A 74 -5.78 -6.89 -3.41
CA TRP A 74 -6.71 -5.78 -3.63
C TRP A 74 -8.03 -6.30 -4.18
N SER A 75 -9.13 -5.97 -3.52
CA SER A 75 -10.48 -6.06 -4.09
C SER A 75 -11.12 -4.68 -4.10
N SER A 76 -11.58 -4.24 -5.27
CA SER A 76 -12.41 -3.05 -5.42
C SER A 76 -13.78 -3.53 -5.88
N THR A 77 -14.79 -3.39 -5.01
CA THR A 77 -16.18 -3.57 -5.41
C THR A 77 -16.73 -2.20 -5.74
N ARG A 78 -16.98 -1.94 -7.02
CA ARG A 78 -17.71 -0.76 -7.45
C ARG A 78 -19.18 -0.92 -7.02
N ILE A 79 -19.55 -0.39 -5.86
CA ILE A 79 -20.96 -0.30 -5.44
C ILE A 79 -21.53 1.00 -6.02
N ASP A 80 -21.64 1.06 -7.34
CA ASP A 80 -22.50 2.05 -7.97
C ASP A 80 -23.80 1.32 -8.32
N ASN A 81 -24.87 1.60 -7.56
CA ASN A 81 -26.27 1.43 -7.98
C ASN A 81 -27.03 0.09 -7.74
N MET A 82 -26.87 -0.61 -6.60
CA MET A 82 -27.87 -1.63 -6.21
C MET A 82 -28.94 -1.03 -5.27
N PRO A 83 -30.24 -1.08 -5.62
CA PRO A 83 -31.30 -0.83 -4.65
C PRO A 83 -31.30 -1.99 -3.64
N ILE A 84 -31.15 -1.66 -2.36
CA ILE A 84 -31.28 -2.61 -1.26
C ILE A 84 -32.76 -3.05 -1.25
N ALA A 85 -33.05 -4.23 -1.79
CA ALA A 85 -34.34 -4.87 -1.57
C ALA A 85 -34.37 -5.33 -0.10
N SER A 86 -35.13 -4.63 0.74
CA SER A 86 -35.46 -5.13 2.07
C SER A 86 -36.36 -6.35 1.91
N MET A 87 -35.99 -7.49 2.51
CA MET A 87 -36.91 -8.58 2.77
C MET A 87 -37.25 -8.57 4.26
N ASN A 88 -38.56 -8.50 4.53
CA ASN A 88 -39.18 -8.80 5.82
C ASN A 88 -38.99 -10.27 6.20
#